data_AF-A0A6G6GKJ4-F1
#
_entry.id   AF-A0A6G6GKJ4-F1
#
_cell.length_a   1.000
_cell.length_b   1.000
_cell.length_c   1.000
_cell.angle_alpha   90.00
_cell.angle_beta   90.00
_cell.angle_gamma   90.00
#
_symmetry.space_group_name_H-M   'P 1'
#
loop_
_entity.id
_entity.type
_entity.pdbx_description
1 polymer ?
#
loop_
_entity_poly.entity_id
_entity_poly.type
_entity_poly.pdbx_seq_one_letter_code
_entity_poly.pdbx_strand_id
1 'polypeptide(L)' 'MNHKKMLLIFAGIAIGCISLGFLLDNDQPYDSIWQTVFEFCWLTALLFGLQAVLYFLGVCFYKLAVRFRA' A
#
# COMPACT_ATOMS: atom_id res chain seq x y z
N MET A 1 12.19 16.66 -1.12
CA MET A 1 11.80 15.57 -0.20
C MET A 1 12.34 14.27 -0.76
N ASN A 2 13.14 13.51 0.00
CA ASN A 2 13.79 12.29 -0.51
C ASN A 2 12.75 11.17 -0.74
N HIS A 3 12.18 11.11 -1.96
CA HIS A 3 11.17 10.15 -2.39
C HIS A 3 11.53 8.69 -2.05
N LYS A 4 12.83 8.34 -2.09
CA LYS A 4 13.34 7.00 -1.73
C LYS A 4 13.13 6.63 -0.26
N LYS A 5 13.31 7.58 0.68
CA LYS A 5 13.09 7.33 2.12
C LYS A 5 11.61 7.17 2.44
N MET A 6 10.76 7.94 1.76
CA MET A 6 9.31 7.88 1.94
C MET A 6 8.75 6.54 1.45
N LEU A 7 9.23 6.03 0.31
CA LEU A 7 8.88 4.71 -0.22
C LEU A 7 9.20 3.56 0.74
N LEU A 8 10.39 3.57 1.37
CA LEU A 8 10.79 2.55 2.34
C LEU A 8 9.92 2.56 3.60
N ILE A 9 9.57 3.74 4.10
CA ILE A 9 8.70 3.88 5.27
C ILE A 9 7.29 3.36 4.94
N PHE A 10 6.74 3.73 3.78
CA PHE A 10 5.44 3.22 3.34
C PHE A 10 5.43 1.71 3.13
N ALA A 11 6.49 1.15 2.53
CA ALA A 11 6.64 -0.29 2.37
C ALA A 11 6.67 -1.02 3.72
N GLY A 12 7.42 -0.49 4.70
CA GLY A 12 7.48 -1.06 6.04
C GLY A 12 6.12 -1.03 6.76
N ILE A 13 5.38 0.09 6.66
CA ILE A 13 4.03 0.20 7.22
C ILE A 13 3.06 -0.76 6.53
N ALA A 14 3.13 -0.89 5.20
CA ALA A 14 2.28 -1.81 4.46
C ALA A 14 2.51 -3.27 4.88
N ILE A 15 3.78 -3.70 4.98
CA ILE A 15 4.11 -5.05 5.46
C ILE A 15 3.57 -5.25 6.88
N GLY A 16 3.79 -4.28 7.79
CA GLY A 16 3.30 -4.36 9.16
C GLY A 16 1.78 -4.46 9.26
N CYS A 17 1.04 -3.67 8.48
CA CYS A 17 -0.43 -3.71 8.43
C CYS A 17 -0.96 -5.04 7.89
N ILE A 18 -0.32 -5.59 6.84
CA ILE A 18 -0.75 -6.86 6.27
C ILE A 18 -0.44 -8.01 7.24
N SER A 19 0.74 -8.01 7.87
CA SER A 19 1.08 -8.99 8.90
C SER A 19 0.15 -8.92 10.12
N LEU A 20 -0.26 -7.73 10.56
CA LEU A 20 -1.27 -7.56 11.61
C LEU A 20 -2.65 -8.03 11.18
N GLY A 21 -3.03 -7.80 9.92
CA GLY A 21 -4.26 -8.31 9.33
C GLY A 21 -4.31 -9.84 9.38
N PHE A 22 -3.24 -10.50 8.93
CA PHE A 22 -3.11 -11.97 9.03
C PHE A 22 -3.06 -12.50 10.46
N LEU A 23 -2.55 -11.72 11.42
CA LEU A 23 -2.53 -12.11 12.84
C LEU A 23 -3.93 -12.02 13.47
N LEU A 24 -4.72 -11.02 13.06
CA LEU A 24 -6.09 -10.81 13.52
C LEU A 24 -7.09 -11.75 12.86
N ASP A 25 -6.83 -12.12 11.60
CA ASP A 25 -7.61 -13.08 10.82
C ASP A 25 -7.22 -14.52 11.22
N ASN A 26 -7.57 -14.88 12.46
CA ASN A 26 -7.31 -16.19 13.07
C ASN A 26 -8.50 -17.15 12.92
N ASP A 27 -9.48 -16.80 12.09
CA ASP A 27 -10.77 -17.52 12.05
C ASP A 27 -10.65 -18.89 11.37
N GLN A 28 -9.69 -19.10 10.45
CA GLN A 28 -9.41 -20.40 9.84
C GLN A 28 -7.93 -20.58 9.46
N PRO A 29 -7.26 -21.69 9.83
CA PRO A 29 -5.93 -21.99 9.30
C PRO A 29 -6.03 -22.27 7.79
N TYR A 30 -5.23 -21.56 6.99
CA TYR A 30 -5.13 -21.84 5.56
C TYR A 30 -4.68 -23.28 5.32
N ASP A 31 -5.36 -23.98 4.40
CA ASP A 31 -5.05 -25.38 4.03
C ASP A 31 -3.62 -25.54 3.46
N SER A 32 -3.03 -24.44 2.95
CA SER A 32 -1.68 -24.41 2.42
C SER A 32 -1.00 -23.07 2.70
N ILE A 33 0.27 -23.14 3.12
CA ILE A 33 1.15 -21.96 3.29
C ILE A 33 1.23 -21.14 1.99
N TRP A 34 1.12 -21.78 0.83
CA TRP A 34 1.14 -21.09 -0.46
C TRP A 34 -0.07 -20.18 -0.67
N GLN A 35 -1.23 -20.51 -0.08
CA GLN A 35 -2.42 -19.68 -0.16
C GLN A 35 -2.22 -18.40 0.65
N THR A 36 -1.66 -18.51 1.86
CA THR A 36 -1.27 -17.35 2.69
C THR A 36 -0.28 -16.45 1.96
N VAL A 37 0.74 -17.03 1.32
CA VAL A 37 1.74 -16.26 0.56
C VAL A 37 1.08 -15.54 -0.63
N PHE A 38 0.17 -16.21 -1.34
CA PHE A 38 -0.49 -15.62 -2.50
C PHE A 38 -1.41 -14.47 -2.11
N GLU A 39 -2.21 -14.63 -1.05
CA GLU A 39 -3.06 -13.56 -0.52
C GLU A 39 -2.26 -12.40 0.05
N PHE A 40 -1.16 -12.66 0.76
CA PHE A 40 -0.25 -11.63 1.23
C PHE A 40 0.32 -10.81 0.06
N CYS A 41 0.80 -11.49 -0.99
CA CYS A 41 1.31 -10.85 -2.20
C CYS A 41 0.22 -10.04 -2.91
N TRP A 42 -1.00 -10.58 -3.01
CA TRP A 42 -2.14 -9.91 -3.64
C TRP A 42 -2.57 -8.65 -2.89
N LEU A 43 -2.72 -8.74 -1.57
CA LEU A 43 -3.03 -7.61 -0.70
C LEU A 43 -1.94 -6.54 -0.77
N THR A 44 -0.68 -6.95 -0.77
CA THR A 44 0.45 -6.03 -0.94
C THR A 44 0.35 -5.29 -2.28
N ALA A 45 0.12 -6.01 -3.38
CA ALA A 45 0.00 -5.43 -4.71
C ALA A 45 -1.17 -4.43 -4.80
N LEU A 46 -2.34 -4.76 -4.22
CA LEU A 46 -3.49 -3.85 -4.15
C LEU A 46 -3.18 -2.58 -3.35
N LEU A 47 -2.49 -2.70 -2.22
CA LEU A 47 -2.13 -1.57 -1.36
C LEU A 47 -1.15 -0.61 -2.06
N PHE A 48 -0.14 -1.16 -2.74
CA PHE A 48 0.78 -0.36 -3.55
C PHE A 48 0.09 0.27 -4.76
N GLY A 49 -0.84 -0.45 -5.42
CA GLY A 49 -1.66 0.09 -6.51
C GLY A 49 -2.51 1.27 -6.05
N LEU A 50 -3.22 1.13 -4.93
CA LEU A 50 -4.01 2.20 -4.32
C LEU A 50 -3.13 3.41 -3.98
N GLN A 51 -1.97 3.17 -3.36
CA GLN A 51 -1.01 4.23 -3.01
C GLN A 51 -0.52 4.98 -4.26
N ALA A 52 -0.22 4.28 -5.35
CA ALA A 52 0.21 4.89 -6.61
C ALA A 52 -0.89 5.76 -7.22
N VAL A 53 -2.15 5.30 -7.19
CA VAL A 53 -3.31 6.06 -7.66
C VAL A 53 -3.52 7.31 -6.82
N LEU A 54 -3.49 7.20 -5.49
CA LEU A 54 -3.63 8.34 -4.58
C LEU A 54 -2.51 9.37 -4.79
N TYR A 55 -1.27 8.92 -4.98
CA TYR A 55 -0.15 9.80 -5.29
C TYR A 55 -0.35 10.52 -6.62
N PHE A 56 -0.79 9.81 -7.66
CA PHE A 56 -1.05 10.40 -8.98
C PHE A 56 -2.18 11.44 -8.91
N LEU A 57 -3.28 11.13 -8.22
CA LEU A 57 -4.37 12.07 -7.99
C LEU A 57 -3.88 13.30 -7.21
N GLY A 58 -3.12 13.11 -6.13
CA GLY A 58 -2.53 14.20 -5.36
C GLY A 58 -1.65 15.12 -6.20
N VAL A 59 -0.83 14.56 -7.09
CA VAL A 59 0.00 15.32 -8.03
C VAL A 59 -0.85 16.07 -9.06
N CYS A 60 -1.92 15.46 -9.59
CA CYS A 60 -2.87 16.12 -10.48
C CYS A 60 -3.56 17.31 -9.81
N PHE A 61 -4.07 17.13 -8.58
CA PHE A 61 -4.68 18.21 -7.82
C PHE A 61 -3.69 19.32 -7.50
N TYR A 62 -2.45 18.99 -7.12
CA TYR A 62 -1.40 19.98 -6.88
C TYR A 62 -1.11 20.81 -8.15
N LYS A 63 -0.94 20.14 -9.30
CA LYS A 63 -0.70 20.85 -10.58
C LYS A 63 -1.87 21.74 -10.99
N LEU A 64 -3.11 21.28 -10.79
CA LEU A 64 -4.31 22.09 -11.02
C LEU A 64 -4.33 23.30 -10.09
N ALA A 65 -4.15 23.10 -8.78
CA ALA A 65 -4.16 24.16 -7.78
C ALA A 65 -3.06 25.22 -8.05
N VAL A 66 -1.86 24.82 -8.45
CA VAL A 66 -0.78 25.75 -8.82
C VAL A 66 -1.15 26.54 -10.09
N ARG A 67 -1.80 25.90 -11.06
CA ARG A 67 -2.23 26.56 -12.30
C ARG A 67 -3.40 27.53 -12.12
N PHE A 68 -4.27 27.30 -11.13
CA PHE A 68 -5.34 28.24 -10.76
C PHE A 68 -4.87 29.37 -9.83
N ARG A 69 -3.67 29.26 -9.26
CA ARG A 69 -3.07 30.29 -8.41
C ARG A 69 -2.12 31.23 -9.17
N ALA A 70 -1.85 30.95 -10.44
CA ALA A 70 -1.13 31.80 -11.39
C ALA A 70 -2.14 32.57 -12.26
#